data_AF-A0AAC9BLH5-F1
#
_entry.id   AF-A0AAC9BLH5-F1
#
_cell.length_a   1.000
_cell.length_b   1.000
_cell.length_c   1.000
_cell.angle_alpha   90.00
_cell.angle_beta   90.00
_cell.angle_gamma   90.00
#
_symmetry.space_group_name_H-M   'P 1'
#
loop_
_entity.id
_entity.type
_entity.pdbx_description
1 polymer ?
#
loop_
_entity_poly.entity_id
_entity_poly.type
_entity_poly.pdbx_seq_one_letter_code
_entity_poly.pdbx_strand_id
1 'polypeptide(L)'
;MQAESKRVGKTLAYQRAYDAAWKRLYPGQQRVNMPGAKAPGAGNRGSGRLAVFVKAECPSCEQRVRQLQVAGTAFDLYMVGSRQEDARIRQWATQAGIDAGRVRSRTITLNHDAGRWLSLGLPGDLPAVVREVNGQWQRQ
;
A
#
# COMPACT_ATOMS: atom_id res chain seq x y z
N MET A 1 10.50 -7.52 -40.16
CA MET A 1 9.85 -7.07 -38.90
C MET A 1 8.52 -7.76 -38.76
N GLN A 2 8.09 -8.08 -37.53
CA GLN A 2 6.83 -8.70 -37.12
C GLN A 2 6.94 -10.19 -36.79
N ALA A 3 7.52 -10.47 -35.63
CA ALA A 3 7.38 -11.79 -35.00
C ALA A 3 7.25 -11.68 -33.47
N GLU A 4 6.53 -10.70 -32.92
CA GLU A 4 6.32 -10.60 -31.45
C GLU A 4 4.97 -9.97 -31.08
N SER A 5 3.83 -10.60 -31.39
CA SER A 5 2.54 -10.13 -30.84
C SER A 5 1.47 -11.21 -30.67
N LYS A 6 1.89 -12.45 -30.38
CA LYS A 6 0.97 -13.52 -29.99
C LYS A 6 1.17 -13.94 -28.55
N ARG A 7 1.05 -13.01 -27.59
CA ARG A 7 0.75 -13.31 -26.17
C ARG A 7 0.38 -12.10 -25.29
N VAL A 8 -0.26 -11.06 -25.84
CA VAL A 8 -0.78 -9.92 -25.04
C VAL A 8 -2.29 -9.75 -25.23
N GLY A 9 -3.03 -10.86 -25.12
CA GLY A 9 -4.48 -10.87 -25.38
C GLY A 9 -5.37 -10.81 -24.14
N LYS A 10 -4.84 -11.04 -22.92
CA LYS A 10 -5.71 -11.25 -21.72
C LYS A 10 -5.52 -10.25 -20.57
N THR A 11 -4.67 -9.24 -20.69
CA THR A 11 -4.45 -8.26 -19.60
C THR A 11 -5.15 -6.91 -19.86
N LEU A 12 -5.49 -6.59 -21.11
CA LEU A 12 -6.00 -5.26 -21.46
C LEU A 12 -7.47 -5.03 -21.06
N ALA A 13 -8.26 -6.09 -20.89
CA ALA A 13 -9.67 -5.98 -20.51
C ALA A 13 -9.84 -5.63 -19.02
N TYR A 14 -9.02 -6.21 -18.13
CA TYR A 14 -9.10 -5.98 -16.70
C TYR A 14 -8.72 -4.53 -16.34
N GLN A 15 -7.62 -4.03 -16.91
CA GLN A 15 -7.18 -2.66 -16.68
C GLN A 15 -8.25 -1.65 -17.13
N ARG A 16 -8.87 -1.88 -18.28
CA ARG A 16 -9.95 -1.03 -18.80
C ARG A 16 -11.20 -1.08 -17.92
N ALA A 17 -11.57 -2.25 -17.40
CA ALA A 17 -12.69 -2.37 -16.48
C ALA A 17 -12.42 -1.64 -15.15
N TYR A 18 -11.19 -1.74 -14.63
CA TYR A 18 -10.75 -1.05 -13.43
C TYR A 18 -10.75 0.47 -13.61
N ASP A 19 -10.18 0.97 -14.70
CA ASP A 19 -10.15 2.40 -15.01
C ASP A 19 -11.56 2.95 -15.28
N ALA A 20 -12.42 2.18 -15.94
CA ALA A 20 -13.82 2.56 -16.15
C ALA A 20 -14.62 2.62 -14.84
N ALA A 21 -14.35 1.71 -13.90
CA ALA A 21 -14.96 1.74 -12.57
C ALA A 21 -14.47 2.96 -11.76
N TRP A 22 -13.18 3.26 -11.80
CA TRP A 22 -12.60 4.42 -11.12
C TRP A 22 -13.20 5.75 -11.62
N LYS A 23 -13.35 5.88 -12.95
CA LYS A 23 -13.92 7.08 -13.57
C LYS A 23 -15.39 7.30 -13.23
N ARG A 24 -16.15 6.22 -12.97
CA ARG A 24 -17.55 6.28 -12.55
C ARG A 24 -17.72 6.67 -11.08
N LEU A 25 -16.82 6.23 -10.22
CA LEU A 25 -16.92 6.45 -8.77
C LEU A 25 -16.41 7.83 -8.32
N TYR A 26 -15.49 8.45 -9.09
CA TYR A 26 -14.86 9.73 -8.72
C TYR A 26 -14.80 10.74 -9.89
N PRO A 27 -15.94 11.17 -10.45
CA PRO A 27 -15.96 12.13 -11.55
C PRO A 27 -15.52 13.52 -11.04
N GLY A 28 -14.27 13.92 -11.31
CA GLY A 28 -13.74 15.25 -10.97
C GLY A 28 -12.50 15.24 -10.07
N GLN A 29 -12.07 14.08 -9.56
CA GLN A 29 -10.83 13.99 -8.79
C GLN A 29 -9.65 13.76 -9.73
N GLN A 30 -8.85 14.81 -9.93
CA GLN A 30 -7.59 14.72 -10.64
C GLN A 30 -6.66 13.82 -9.83
N ARG A 31 -6.15 12.74 -10.43
CA ARG A 31 -5.12 11.91 -9.80
C ARG A 31 -4.00 12.85 -9.39
N VAL A 32 -3.71 12.93 -8.10
CA VAL A 32 -2.71 13.87 -7.58
C VAL A 32 -1.37 13.48 -8.18
N ASN A 33 -0.99 14.19 -9.24
CA ASN A 33 0.28 14.02 -9.90
C ASN A 33 1.25 14.89 -9.10
N MET A 34 1.94 14.29 -8.13
CA MET A 34 3.00 15.01 -7.41
C MET A 34 4.12 15.36 -8.40
N PRO A 35 4.50 16.64 -8.53
CA PRO A 35 5.63 17.04 -9.35
C PRO A 35 6.90 16.40 -8.77
N GLY A 36 7.46 15.44 -9.51
CA GLY A 36 8.47 14.49 -9.07
C GLY A 36 8.20 13.06 -9.57
N ALA A 37 6.97 12.77 -10.01
CA ALA A 37 6.60 11.51 -10.64
C ALA A 37 7.26 11.34 -12.02
N LYS A 38 8.47 10.76 -12.03
CA LYS A 38 9.03 10.16 -13.25
C LYS A 38 8.20 8.92 -13.61
N ALA A 39 7.42 9.06 -14.69
CA ALA A 39 6.82 8.02 -15.55
C ALA A 39 6.00 6.88 -14.88
N PRO A 40 4.91 6.42 -15.53
CA PRO A 40 4.19 5.21 -15.14
C PRO A 40 5.03 3.96 -15.51
N GLY A 41 6.09 3.75 -14.73
CA GLY A 41 6.90 2.53 -14.64
C GLY A 41 7.45 2.32 -13.22
N ALA A 42 7.08 3.19 -12.27
CA ALA A 42 7.52 3.19 -10.87
C ALA A 42 6.33 3.09 -9.89
N GLY A 43 5.22 2.48 -10.31
CA GLY A 43 4.13 2.13 -9.40
C GLY A 43 4.62 1.03 -8.45
N ASN A 44 4.66 1.33 -7.14
CA ASN A 44 5.13 0.44 -6.08
C ASN A 44 6.63 0.16 -6.00
N ARG A 45 7.52 1.12 -6.30
CA ARG A 45 8.87 1.04 -5.72
C ARG A 45 8.84 1.62 -4.30
N GLY A 46 8.93 0.77 -3.30
CA GLY A 46 9.04 1.19 -1.90
C GLY A 46 10.36 1.91 -1.67
N SER A 47 10.46 2.67 -0.58
CA SER A 47 11.70 3.35 -0.16
C SER A 47 12.83 2.39 0.26
N GLY A 48 12.68 1.08 0.02
CA GLY A 48 13.44 0.00 0.67
C GLY A 48 13.01 -0.28 2.12
N ARG A 49 12.19 0.59 2.73
CA ARG A 49 11.59 0.38 4.06
C ARG A 49 10.51 -0.69 4.02
N LEU A 50 10.23 -1.29 5.18
CA LEU A 50 9.13 -2.24 5.31
C LEU A 50 7.79 -1.53 5.05
N ALA A 51 6.95 -2.12 4.23
CA ALA A 51 5.55 -1.76 4.12
C ALA A 51 4.71 -2.76 4.94
N VAL A 52 3.87 -2.24 5.83
CA VAL A 52 3.04 -3.04 6.74
C VAL A 52 1.58 -2.79 6.43
N PHE A 53 0.92 -3.77 5.83
CA PHE A 53 -0.50 -3.71 5.50
C PHE A 53 -1.34 -4.26 6.65
N VAL A 54 -2.34 -3.50 7.08
CA VAL A 54 -3.23 -3.82 8.21
C VAL A 54 -4.68 -3.53 7.87
N LYS A 55 -5.62 -4.15 8.59
CA LYS A 55 -7.04 -3.79 8.59
C LYS A 55 -7.49 -3.51 10.03
N ALA A 56 -8.60 -2.80 10.23
CA ALA A 56 -9.01 -2.39 11.56
C ALA A 56 -9.39 -3.59 12.45
N GLU A 57 -10.13 -4.53 11.90
CA GLU A 57 -10.63 -5.72 12.59
C GLU A 57 -9.59 -6.86 12.49
N CYS A 58 -8.43 -6.66 13.12
CA CYS A 58 -7.27 -7.55 13.02
C CYS A 58 -6.36 -7.46 14.26
N PRO A 59 -6.61 -8.26 15.31
CA PRO A 59 -5.77 -8.24 16.52
C PRO A 59 -4.29 -8.59 16.24
N SER A 60 -4.04 -9.52 15.30
CA SER A 60 -2.69 -9.86 14.86
C SER A 60 -1.96 -8.67 14.21
N CYS A 61 -2.69 -7.74 13.59
CA CYS A 61 -2.13 -6.53 12.99
C CYS A 61 -1.58 -5.59 14.06
N GLU A 62 -2.33 -5.38 15.15
CA GLU A 62 -1.86 -4.57 16.28
C GLU A 62 -0.61 -5.18 16.91
N GLN A 63 -0.63 -6.49 17.17
CA GLN A 63 0.52 -7.19 17.75
C GLN A 63 1.76 -7.07 16.87
N ARG A 64 1.63 -7.28 15.56
CA ARG A 64 2.77 -7.20 14.63
C ARG A 64 3.35 -5.79 14.56
N VAL A 65 2.50 -4.76 14.54
CA VAL A 65 2.94 -3.36 14.52
C VAL A 65 3.64 -2.99 15.82
N ARG A 66 3.13 -3.42 16.98
CA ARG A 66 3.82 -3.23 18.27
C ARG A 66 5.19 -3.90 18.29
N GLN A 67 5.31 -5.13 17.79
CA GLN A 67 6.59 -5.83 17.70
C GLN A 67 7.61 -5.07 16.85
N LEU A 68 7.21 -4.61 15.66
CA LEU A 68 8.09 -3.83 14.78
C LEU A 68 8.51 -2.50 15.41
N GLN A 69 7.59 -1.85 16.11
CA GLN A 69 7.88 -0.62 16.86
C GLN A 69 8.88 -0.90 17.99
N VAL A 70 8.66 -1.90 18.84
CA VAL A 70 9.58 -2.25 19.94
C VAL A 70 10.97 -2.58 19.39
N ALA A 71 11.05 -3.27 18.26
CA ALA A 71 12.31 -3.56 17.56
C ALA A 71 13.00 -2.33 16.94
N GLY A 72 12.45 -1.12 17.08
CA GLY A 72 13.04 0.09 16.50
C GLY A 72 12.95 0.15 14.97
N THR A 73 12.17 -0.74 14.35
CA THR A 73 12.14 -0.85 12.89
C THR A 73 11.38 0.32 12.29
N ALA A 74 11.96 0.96 11.28
CA ALA A 74 11.27 1.96 10.48
C ALA A 74 10.37 1.27 9.43
N PHE A 75 9.11 1.69 9.35
CA PHE A 75 8.15 1.11 8.41
C PHE A 75 7.09 2.12 7.96
N ASP A 76 6.45 1.80 6.84
CA ASP A 76 5.33 2.53 6.28
C ASP A 76 4.07 1.69 6.46
N LEU A 77 3.15 2.16 7.29
CA LEU A 77 1.90 1.46 7.57
C LEU A 77 0.85 1.84 6.53
N TYR A 78 0.19 0.83 5.96
CA TYR A 78 -0.90 0.98 5.00
C TYR A 78 -2.17 0.34 5.55
N MET A 79 -3.18 1.14 5.85
CA MET A 79 -4.48 0.63 6.27
C MET A 79 -5.33 0.26 5.04
N VAL A 80 -5.61 -1.03 4.91
CA VAL A 80 -6.51 -1.63 3.92
C VAL A 80 -7.95 -1.33 4.31
N GLY A 81 -8.75 -0.92 3.32
CA GLY A 81 -10.16 -0.60 3.54
C GLY A 81 -10.40 0.63 4.41
N SER A 82 -9.42 1.53 4.53
CA SER A 82 -9.55 2.79 5.29
C SER A 82 -10.61 3.74 4.76
N ARG A 83 -11.11 3.54 3.53
CA ARG A 83 -12.05 4.43 2.82
C ARG A 83 -11.57 5.87 2.64
N GLN A 84 -10.25 6.09 2.69
CA GLN A 84 -9.64 7.43 2.73
C GLN A 84 -10.11 8.27 3.94
N GLU A 85 -10.56 7.59 5.01
CA GLU A 85 -10.95 8.24 6.25
C GLU A 85 -9.75 8.29 7.19
N ASP A 86 -9.08 9.44 7.21
CA ASP A 86 -7.95 9.73 8.09
C ASP A 86 -8.23 9.43 9.57
N ALA A 87 -9.45 9.72 10.04
CA ALA A 87 -9.84 9.48 11.42
C ALA A 87 -9.72 8.00 11.79
N ARG A 88 -10.06 7.09 10.87
CA ARG A 88 -10.01 5.64 11.08
C ARG A 88 -8.58 5.14 11.28
N ILE A 89 -7.64 5.59 10.44
CA ILE A 89 -6.24 5.21 10.59
C ILE A 89 -5.59 5.82 11.84
N ARG A 90 -5.95 7.06 12.19
CA ARG A 90 -5.46 7.71 13.42
C ARG A 90 -5.98 6.99 14.67
N GLN A 91 -7.27 6.69 14.74
CA GLN A 91 -7.86 5.96 15.86
C GLN A 91 -7.24 4.57 16.01
N TRP A 92 -7.10 3.85 14.91
CA TRP A 92 -6.47 2.53 14.92
C TRP A 92 -5.01 2.60 15.37
N ALA A 93 -4.24 3.59 14.91
CA ALA A 93 -2.85 3.78 15.34
C ALA A 93 -2.76 4.03 16.86
N THR A 94 -3.67 4.82 17.43
CA THR A 94 -3.77 5.03 18.88
C THR A 94 -4.09 3.73 19.62
N GLN A 95 -5.08 2.95 19.15
CA GLN A 95 -5.44 1.65 19.73
C GLN A 95 -4.29 0.64 19.65
N ALA A 96 -3.58 0.61 18.54
CA ALA A 96 -2.41 -0.23 18.33
C ALA A 96 -1.21 0.23 19.17
N GLY A 97 -1.27 1.37 19.86
CA GLY A 97 -0.17 1.90 20.69
C GLY A 97 1.02 2.39 19.86
N ILE A 98 0.77 2.91 18.66
CA ILE A 98 1.81 3.57 17.85
C ILE A 98 2.25 4.86 18.54
N ASP A 99 3.56 5.01 18.73
CA ASP A 99 4.17 6.18 19.34
C ASP A 99 4.08 7.39 18.40
N ALA A 100 3.40 8.43 18.86
CA ALA A 100 3.24 9.68 18.12
C ALA A 100 4.60 10.35 17.82
N GLY A 101 5.60 10.20 18.68
CA GLY A 101 6.96 10.67 18.46
C GLY A 101 7.59 10.03 17.22
N ARG A 102 7.38 8.71 17.03
CA ARG A 102 7.87 7.96 15.87
C ARG A 102 7.14 8.30 14.58
N VAL A 103 5.87 8.70 14.68
CA VAL A 103 5.13 9.23 13.52
C VAL A 103 5.65 10.61 13.14
N ARG A 104 5.84 11.51 14.13
CA ARG A 104 6.40 12.85 13.93
C ARG A 104 7.81 12.83 13.34
N SER A 105 8.66 11.89 13.78
CA SER A 105 10.01 11.69 13.24
C SER A 105 10.04 10.95 11.90
N ARG A 106 8.88 10.51 11.38
CA ARG A 106 8.74 9.68 10.16
C ARG A 106 9.45 8.32 10.23
N THR A 107 9.76 7.84 11.43
CA THR A 107 10.19 6.45 11.65
C THR A 107 9.05 5.48 11.33
N ILE A 108 7.82 5.87 11.65
CA ILE A 108 6.60 5.18 11.25
C ILE A 108 5.77 6.15 10.40
N THR A 109 5.30 5.75 9.22
CA THR A 109 4.34 6.55 8.44
C THR A 109 2.96 5.90 8.48
N LEU A 110 1.89 6.70 8.48
CA LEU A 110 0.51 6.21 8.44
C LEU A 110 -0.07 6.57 7.08
N ASN A 111 -0.49 5.57 6.32
CA ASN A 111 -0.95 5.74 4.94
C ASN A 111 -2.23 4.95 4.70
N HIS A 112 -3.03 5.43 3.74
CA HIS A 112 -4.09 4.64 3.17
C HIS A 112 -3.54 3.68 2.13
N ASP A 113 -4.03 2.44 2.13
CA ASP A 113 -3.64 1.44 1.15
C ASP A 113 -4.03 1.86 -0.29
N ALA A 114 -5.22 2.46 -0.46
CA ALA A 114 -5.75 2.88 -1.75
C ALA A 114 -5.74 1.78 -2.85
N GLY A 115 -5.84 0.50 -2.47
CA GLY A 115 -5.79 -0.65 -3.39
C GLY A 115 -4.38 -1.20 -3.63
N ARG A 116 -3.36 -0.69 -2.94
CA ARG A 116 -1.98 -1.14 -3.06
C ARG A 116 -1.82 -2.61 -2.70
N TRP A 117 -2.42 -3.08 -1.60
CA TRP A 117 -2.32 -4.46 -1.12
C TRP A 117 -2.76 -5.45 -2.19
N LEU A 118 -3.92 -5.22 -2.79
CA LEU A 118 -4.45 -6.06 -3.87
C LEU A 118 -3.56 -5.98 -5.13
N SER A 119 -3.00 -4.80 -5.41
CA SER A 119 -2.12 -4.59 -6.57
C SER A 119 -0.75 -5.28 -6.42
N LEU A 120 -0.32 -5.62 -5.20
CA LEU A 120 0.91 -6.38 -4.99
C LEU A 120 0.78 -7.86 -5.40
N GLY A 121 -0.46 -8.40 -5.44
CA GLY A 121 -0.71 -9.79 -5.83
C GLY A 121 -0.05 -10.83 -4.92
N LEU A 122 0.34 -10.44 -3.70
CA LEU A 122 0.98 -11.32 -2.74
C LEU A 122 -0.06 -12.19 -2.01
N PRO A 123 0.22 -13.49 -1.80
CA PRO A 123 -0.69 -14.36 -1.08
C PRO A 123 -0.69 -14.10 0.43
N GLY A 124 -1.73 -14.59 1.09
CA GLY A 124 -1.89 -14.63 2.55
C GLY A 124 -2.71 -13.47 3.13
N ASP A 125 -3.12 -13.62 4.38
CA ASP A 125 -3.96 -12.66 5.09
C ASP A 125 -3.19 -11.46 5.64
N LEU A 126 -3.88 -10.53 6.30
CA LEU A 126 -3.26 -9.43 7.05
C LEU A 126 -2.97 -9.85 8.51
N PRO A 127 -1.92 -9.33 9.16
CA PRO A 127 -1.00 -8.30 8.67
C PRO A 127 -0.01 -8.86 7.64
N ALA A 128 0.30 -8.06 6.63
CA ALA A 128 1.37 -8.36 5.68
C ALA A 128 2.53 -7.40 5.86
N VAL A 129 3.71 -7.94 6.16
CA VAL A 129 4.96 -7.17 6.19
C VAL A 129 5.73 -7.53 4.95
N VAL A 130 5.97 -6.54 4.10
CA VAL A 130 6.60 -6.74 2.81
C VAL A 130 7.71 -5.73 2.61
N ARG A 131 8.71 -6.11 1.82
CA ARG A 131 9.81 -5.23 1.43
C ARG A 131 10.06 -5.40 -0.06
N GLU A 132 10.38 -4.32 -0.73
CA GLU A 132 10.90 -4.41 -2.08
C GLU A 132 12.36 -4.82 -2.04
N VAL A 133 12.69 -5.92 -2.73
CA VAL A 133 14.04 -6.45 -2.90
C VAL A 133 14.23 -6.64 -4.39
N ASN A 134 15.22 -5.96 -4.99
CA ASN A 134 15.52 -6.04 -6.42
C ASN A 134 14.31 -5.79 -7.35
N GLY A 135 13.45 -4.83 -7.00
CA GLY A 135 12.25 -4.52 -7.80
C GLY A 135 11.09 -5.48 -7.59
N GLN A 136 11.21 -6.45 -6.69
CA GLN A 136 10.15 -7.42 -6.37
C GLN A 136 9.73 -7.28 -4.92
N TRP A 137 8.42 -7.31 -4.68
CA TRP A 137 7.89 -7.34 -3.32
C TRP A 137 8.00 -8.73 -2.74
N GLN A 138 8.59 -8.82 -1.55
CA GLN A 138 8.76 -10.05 -0.81
C GLN A 138 8.16 -9.91 0.58
N ARG A 139 7.39 -10.92 0.99
CA ARG A 139 6.85 -11.02 2.35
C ARG A 139 7.95 -11.48 3.31
N GLN A 140 8.00 -10.85 4.48
CA GLN A 140 8.94 -11.17 5.56
C GLN A 140 8.32 -12.14 6.57
#